data_AF-A0A1T4JXB8-F1
#
_entry.id   AF-A0A1T4JXB8-F1
#
_cell.length_a   1.000
_cell.length_b   1.000
_cell.length_c   1.000
_cell.angle_alpha   90.00
_cell.angle_beta   90.00
_cell.angle_gamma   90.00
#
_symmetry.space_group_name_H-M   'P 1'
#
loop_
_entity.id
_entity.type
_entity.pdbx_description
1 polymer ?
#
loop_
_entity_poly.entity_id
_entity_poly.type
_entity_poly.pdbx_seq_one_letter_code
_entity_poly.pdbx_strand_id
1 'polypeptide(L)'
;MFLFMIMLIPAVLVFCGIRAGDKTEVAVTVSGAVTGVLVSLLVAVFSFRHRIPEYSFAANFLYYAAEEYIVPLLLLYIAYFFITKDTVEFRIRSFFPVTAGFFSVYMPYCIISASGSVFSFFELFVKPVLFLSMLVLASFAVFYIGKQACGKNIKRMIAGCVLLAFILFVPPFLNTLWILDVFAPAMYVLSAVYAFFAACLFFSSIMHTESID
;
A
#
# COMPACT_ATOMS: atom_id res chain seq x y z
N MET A 1 8.76 -4.85 -19.24
CA MET A 1 7.74 -5.39 -18.30
C MET A 1 7.92 -4.80 -16.90
N PHE A 2 9.12 -4.84 -16.31
CA PHE A 2 9.41 -4.20 -15.01
C PHE A 2 9.08 -2.71 -14.90
N LEU A 3 9.09 -1.98 -16.02
CA LEU A 3 8.80 -0.55 -16.03
C LEU A 3 7.41 -0.24 -15.46
N PHE A 4 6.40 -1.08 -15.72
CA PHE A 4 5.06 -0.90 -15.13
C PHE A 4 5.12 -1.00 -13.60
N MET A 5 5.71 -2.09 -13.08
CA MET A 5 5.91 -2.32 -11.65
C MET A 5 6.66 -1.17 -10.97
N ILE A 6 7.72 -0.65 -11.60
CA ILE A 6 8.56 0.42 -11.05
C ILE A 6 7.84 1.78 -11.11
N MET A 7 7.17 2.09 -12.23
CA MET A 7 6.65 3.43 -12.50
C MET A 7 5.23 3.65 -12.00
N LEU A 8 4.44 2.61 -11.72
CA LEU A 8 3.02 2.75 -11.37
C LEU A 8 2.81 3.68 -10.17
N ILE A 9 3.45 3.40 -9.03
CA ILE A 9 3.29 4.20 -7.81
C ILE A 9 3.94 5.60 -7.95
N PRO A 10 5.18 5.73 -8.46
CA PRO A 10 5.76 7.04 -8.75
C PRO A 10 4.90 7.92 -9.67
N ALA A 11 4.30 7.36 -10.72
CA ALA A 11 3.47 8.12 -11.64
C ALA A 11 2.22 8.69 -10.94
N VAL A 12 1.58 7.89 -10.07
CA VAL A 12 0.43 8.35 -9.27
C VAL A 12 0.86 9.40 -8.26
N LEU A 13 2.01 9.23 -7.61
CA LEU A 13 2.57 10.23 -6.69
C LEU A 13 2.89 11.56 -7.38
N VAL A 14 3.48 11.52 -8.56
CA VAL A 14 3.76 12.73 -9.35
C VAL A 14 2.46 13.41 -9.74
N PHE A 15 1.45 12.65 -10.18
CA PHE A 15 0.13 13.19 -10.48
C PHE A 15 -0.52 13.86 -9.26
N CYS A 16 -0.51 13.19 -8.10
CA CYS A 16 -1.01 13.75 -6.84
C CYS A 16 -0.22 14.99 -6.41
N GLY A 17 1.11 14.98 -6.53
CA GLY A 17 1.99 16.08 -6.12
C GLY A 17 1.85 17.33 -7.00
N ILE A 18 1.74 17.17 -8.32
CA ILE A 18 1.45 18.28 -9.25
C ILE A 18 0.11 18.94 -8.88
N ARG A 19 -0.89 18.12 -8.53
CA ARG A 19 -2.23 18.60 -8.20
C ARG A 19 -2.31 19.29 -6.85
N ALA A 20 -1.64 18.74 -5.82
CA ALA A 20 -1.65 19.33 -4.50
C ALA A 20 -0.91 20.67 -4.45
N GLY A 21 0.16 20.82 -5.25
CA GLY A 21 0.99 22.04 -5.28
C GLY A 21 1.76 22.31 -3.98
N ASP A 22 1.63 21.45 -2.98
CA ASP A 22 2.18 21.64 -1.65
C ASP A 22 3.58 21.04 -1.54
N LYS A 23 4.57 21.90 -1.30
CA LYS A 23 5.98 21.51 -1.12
C LYS A 23 6.18 20.60 0.09
N THR A 24 5.31 20.70 1.11
CA THR A 24 5.41 19.87 2.31
C THR A 24 4.99 18.42 2.02
N GLU A 25 3.92 18.19 1.27
CA GLU A 25 3.49 16.85 0.84
C GLU A 25 4.56 16.17 -0.05
N VAL A 26 5.25 16.95 -0.89
CA VAL A 26 6.38 16.45 -1.69
C VAL A 26 7.53 16.01 -0.78
N ALA A 27 7.91 16.81 0.23
CA ALA A 27 8.97 16.46 1.17
C ALA A 27 8.64 15.19 1.97
N VAL A 28 7.38 15.03 2.37
CA VAL A 28 6.83 13.84 3.03
C VAL A 28 6.88 12.61 2.13
N THR A 29 6.60 12.77 0.83
CA THR A 29 6.72 11.68 -0.15
C THR A 29 8.19 11.24 -0.31
N VAL A 30 9.10 12.22 -0.41
CA VAL A 30 10.54 11.95 -0.53
C VAL A 30 11.08 11.25 0.73
N SER A 31 10.66 11.65 1.92
CA SER A 31 11.11 10.98 3.16
C SER A 31 10.63 9.54 3.24
N GLY A 32 9.40 9.25 2.79
CA GLY A 32 8.90 7.90 2.60
C GLY A 32 9.78 7.09 1.64
N ALA A 33 10.08 7.63 0.46
CA ALA A 33 10.93 6.98 -0.54
C ALA A 33 12.36 6.70 -0.03
N VAL A 34 12.99 7.66 0.65
CA VAL A 34 14.31 7.50 1.28
C VAL A 34 14.27 6.39 2.33
N THR A 35 13.22 6.33 3.15
CA THR A 35 13.04 5.25 4.12
C THR A 35 12.88 3.90 3.43
N GLY A 36 12.17 3.86 2.29
CA GLY A 36 12.05 2.68 1.44
C GLY A 36 13.40 2.19 0.92
N VAL A 37 14.26 3.09 0.47
CA VAL A 37 15.64 2.77 0.06
C VAL A 37 16.42 2.19 1.23
N LEU A 38 16.42 2.85 2.39
CA LEU A 38 17.18 2.41 3.57
C LEU A 38 16.73 1.03 4.06
N VAL A 39 15.42 0.79 4.17
CA VAL A 39 14.89 -0.51 4.58
C VAL A 39 15.22 -1.58 3.55
N SER A 40 15.09 -1.29 2.25
CA SER A 40 15.44 -2.26 1.20
C SER A 40 16.93 -2.62 1.23
N LEU A 41 17.81 -1.65 1.51
CA LEU A 41 19.25 -1.89 1.68
C LEU A 41 19.53 -2.76 2.91
N LEU A 42 18.90 -2.46 4.05
CA LEU A 42 19.05 -3.26 5.27
C LEU A 42 18.57 -4.70 5.03
N VAL A 43 17.41 -4.89 4.41
CA VAL A 43 16.91 -6.22 4.07
C VAL A 43 17.86 -6.92 3.11
N ALA A 44 18.40 -6.23 2.09
CA ALA A 44 19.33 -6.83 1.15
C ALA A 44 20.65 -7.29 1.79
N VAL A 45 21.13 -6.59 2.82
CA VAL A 45 22.37 -6.91 3.53
C VAL A 45 22.16 -8.01 4.57
N PHE A 46 21.05 -7.96 5.31
CA PHE A 46 20.83 -8.81 6.49
C PHE A 46 19.89 -10.00 6.27
N SER A 47 19.02 -9.93 5.25
CA SER A 47 17.98 -10.93 5.01
C SER A 47 18.04 -11.44 3.56
N PHE A 48 18.57 -12.64 3.37
CA PHE A 48 18.44 -13.34 2.09
C PHE A 48 16.96 -13.71 1.86
N ARG A 49 16.28 -13.00 0.95
CA ARG A 49 14.84 -13.14 0.65
C ARG A 49 14.48 -14.36 -0.21
N HIS A 50 15.36 -15.36 -0.31
CA HIS A 50 15.08 -16.57 -1.08
C HIS A 50 14.15 -17.49 -0.29
N ARG A 51 12.85 -17.44 -0.58
CA ARG A 51 11.85 -18.29 0.05
C ARG A 51 11.27 -19.28 -0.94
N ILE A 52 11.23 -20.56 -0.54
CA ILE A 52 10.47 -21.60 -1.22
C ILE A 52 9.06 -21.60 -0.60
N PRO A 53 7.98 -21.34 -1.38
CA PRO A 53 6.63 -21.35 -0.85
C PRO A 53 6.24 -22.73 -0.33
N GLU A 54 5.72 -22.78 0.90
CA GLU A 54 5.20 -24.02 1.47
C GLU A 54 3.79 -24.31 0.93
N TYR A 55 3.37 -25.58 0.90
CA TYR A 55 1.98 -25.95 0.56
C TYR A 55 1.03 -25.74 1.75
N SER A 56 1.01 -24.52 2.28
CA SER A 56 0.18 -24.12 3.43
C SER A 56 -0.35 -22.70 3.22
N PHE A 57 -1.67 -22.55 3.31
CA PHE A 57 -2.31 -21.25 3.21
C PHE A 57 -1.86 -20.31 4.33
N ALA A 58 -1.92 -20.77 5.58
CA ALA A 58 -1.61 -19.94 6.74
C ALA A 58 -0.15 -19.47 6.73
N ALA A 59 0.80 -20.35 6.38
CA ALA A 59 2.23 -20.00 6.35
C ALA A 59 2.53 -18.94 5.29
N ASN A 60 1.97 -19.09 4.08
CA ASN A 60 2.12 -18.10 3.01
C ASN A 60 1.42 -16.79 3.35
N PHE A 61 0.19 -16.83 3.84
CA PHE A 61 -0.55 -15.64 4.23
C PHE A 61 0.20 -14.82 5.29
N LEU A 62 0.65 -15.48 6.37
CA LEU A 62 1.39 -14.82 7.44
C LEU A 62 2.71 -14.24 6.92
N TYR A 63 3.43 -14.97 6.06
CA TYR A 63 4.64 -14.46 5.43
C TYR A 63 4.37 -13.19 4.62
N TYR A 64 3.42 -13.20 3.69
CA TYR A 64 3.14 -12.01 2.86
C TYR A 64 2.60 -10.85 3.70
N ALA A 65 1.70 -11.12 4.65
CA ALA A 65 1.19 -10.11 5.56
C ALA A 65 2.31 -9.45 6.39
N ALA A 66 3.27 -10.23 6.89
CA ALA A 66 4.35 -9.73 7.75
C ALA A 66 5.53 -9.12 6.97
N GLU A 67 5.91 -9.68 5.82
CA GLU A 67 7.15 -9.30 5.15
C GLU A 67 6.94 -8.28 4.02
N GLU A 68 5.75 -8.25 3.42
CA GLU A 68 5.49 -7.47 2.21
C GLU A 68 4.40 -6.41 2.37
N TYR A 69 3.30 -6.71 3.06
CA TYR A 69 2.12 -5.84 3.06
C TYR A 69 1.90 -5.08 4.38
N ILE A 70 1.44 -5.76 5.42
CA ILE A 70 0.80 -5.14 6.58
C ILE A 70 1.84 -4.59 7.55
N VAL A 71 2.80 -5.40 7.98
CA VAL A 71 3.77 -4.99 9.00
C VAL A 71 4.69 -3.86 8.50
N PRO A 72 5.26 -3.89 7.27
CA PRO A 72 6.06 -2.77 6.78
C PRO A 72 5.27 -1.45 6.73
N LEU A 73 4.00 -1.52 6.31
CA LEU A 73 3.11 -0.37 6.28
C LEU A 73 2.84 0.18 7.69
N LEU A 74 2.49 -0.69 8.63
CA LEU A 74 2.17 -0.30 10.00
C LEU A 74 3.41 0.26 10.71
N LEU A 75 4.56 -0.41 10.61
CA LEU A 75 5.81 0.06 11.23
C LEU A 75 6.22 1.43 10.69
N LEU A 76 6.19 1.61 9.36
CA LEU A 76 6.49 2.89 8.74
C LEU A 76 5.57 3.99 9.26
N TYR A 77 4.26 3.78 9.19
CA TYR A 77 3.31 4.82 9.53
C TYR A 77 3.29 5.11 11.03
N ILE A 78 3.43 4.10 11.90
CA ILE A 78 3.58 4.29 13.35
C ILE A 78 4.84 5.10 13.65
N ALA A 79 5.99 4.74 13.06
CA ALA A 79 7.23 5.47 13.25
C ALA A 79 7.09 6.93 12.79
N TYR A 80 6.54 7.14 11.59
CA TYR A 80 6.25 8.48 11.08
C TYR A 80 5.33 9.27 12.02
N PHE A 81 4.26 8.64 12.52
CA PHE A 81 3.28 9.28 13.39
C PHE A 81 3.88 9.73 14.72
N PHE A 82 4.88 9.03 15.27
CA PHE A 82 5.54 9.40 16.52
C PHE A 82 6.74 10.34 16.35
N ILE A 83 7.45 10.26 15.21
CA ILE A 83 8.64 11.10 14.96
C ILE A 83 8.25 12.51 14.54
N THR A 84 7.20 12.66 13.73
CA THR A 84 6.76 13.96 13.25
C THR A 84 6.12 14.78 14.36
N LYS A 85 6.43 16.08 14.40
CA LYS A 85 5.84 17.04 15.36
C LYS A 85 4.65 17.82 14.79
N ASP A 86 4.16 17.42 13.62
CA ASP A 86 3.08 18.09 12.92
C ASP A 86 1.71 17.89 13.59
N THR A 87 0.70 18.62 13.14
CA THR A 87 -0.68 18.46 13.63
C THR A 87 -1.22 17.08 13.30
N VAL A 88 -2.14 16.57 14.15
CA VAL A 88 -2.74 15.24 13.96
C VAL A 88 -3.45 15.13 12.60
N GLU A 89 -4.10 16.22 12.17
CA GLU A 89 -4.75 16.32 10.86
C GLU A 89 -3.75 16.16 9.70
N PHE A 90 -2.60 16.84 9.78
CA PHE A 90 -1.54 16.70 8.78
C PHE A 90 -0.96 15.29 8.74
N ARG A 91 -0.76 14.65 9.90
CA ARG A 91 -0.26 13.26 9.97
C ARG A 91 -1.22 12.27 9.29
N ILE A 92 -2.53 12.43 9.51
CA ILE A 92 -3.58 11.61 8.91
C ILE A 92 -3.62 11.81 7.39
N ARG A 93 -3.56 13.07 6.93
CA ARG A 93 -3.53 13.40 5.48
C ARG A 93 -2.25 12.87 4.82
N SER A 94 -1.14 12.89 5.54
CA SER A 94 0.17 12.42 5.08
C SER A 94 0.29 10.90 4.97
N PHE A 95 -0.71 10.11 5.41
CA PHE A 95 -0.67 8.65 5.31
C PHE A 95 -0.36 8.17 3.88
N PHE A 96 -1.11 8.66 2.89
CA PHE A 96 -0.92 8.25 1.49
C PHE A 96 0.45 8.63 0.95
N PRO A 97 0.90 9.91 0.98
CA PRO A 97 2.20 10.29 0.41
C PRO A 97 3.40 9.58 1.07
N VAL A 98 3.40 9.39 2.40
CA VAL A 98 4.47 8.65 3.09
C VAL A 98 4.51 7.19 2.65
N THR A 99 3.37 6.51 2.72
CA THR A 99 3.30 5.07 2.46
C THR A 99 3.51 4.77 0.98
N ALA A 100 2.91 5.54 0.07
CA ALA A 100 3.14 5.41 -1.36
C ALA A 100 4.60 5.74 -1.72
N GLY A 101 5.21 6.76 -1.11
CA GLY A 101 6.62 7.06 -1.28
C GLY A 101 7.50 5.86 -0.91
N PHE A 102 7.27 5.27 0.26
CA PHE A 102 7.99 4.06 0.71
C PHE A 102 7.80 2.86 -0.21
N PHE A 103 6.55 2.51 -0.52
CA PHE A 103 6.24 1.35 -1.36
C PHE A 103 6.62 1.54 -2.82
N SER A 104 6.83 2.76 -3.30
CA SER A 104 7.39 3.01 -4.63
C SER A 104 8.78 2.41 -4.83
N VAL A 105 9.53 2.22 -3.73
CA VAL A 105 10.86 1.59 -3.73
C VAL A 105 10.81 0.18 -3.15
N TYR A 106 10.15 0.02 -2.00
CA TYR A 106 10.15 -1.24 -1.27
C TYR A 106 9.44 -2.36 -2.03
N MET A 107 8.30 -2.09 -2.68
CA MET A 107 7.55 -3.13 -3.41
C MET A 107 8.33 -3.69 -4.62
N PRO A 108 8.91 -2.86 -5.51
CA PRO A 108 9.80 -3.35 -6.56
C PRO A 108 10.95 -4.20 -6.03
N TYR A 109 11.56 -3.78 -4.92
CA TYR A 109 12.63 -4.54 -4.28
C TYR A 109 12.13 -5.92 -3.81
N CYS A 110 10.96 -6.01 -3.16
CA CYS A 110 10.37 -7.27 -2.72
C CYS A 110 10.15 -8.24 -3.89
N ILE A 111 9.65 -7.74 -5.03
CA ILE A 111 9.39 -8.58 -6.21
C ILE A 111 10.70 -9.05 -6.82
N ILE A 112 11.67 -8.15 -7.03
CA ILE A 112 12.95 -8.49 -7.67
C ILE A 112 13.78 -9.44 -6.81
N SER A 113 13.81 -9.25 -5.50
CA SER A 113 14.63 -10.05 -4.57
C SER A 113 14.07 -11.45 -4.29
N ALA A 114 12.76 -11.65 -4.45
CA ALA A 114 12.10 -12.93 -4.20
C ALA A 114 12.18 -13.90 -5.39
N SER A 115 12.22 -13.40 -6.63
CA SER A 115 12.12 -14.24 -7.83
C SER A 115 13.48 -14.82 -8.25
N GLY A 116 13.57 -16.16 -8.34
CA GLY A 116 14.81 -16.87 -8.64
C GLY A 116 15.26 -16.88 -10.10
N SER A 117 14.38 -16.57 -11.07
CA SER A 117 14.74 -16.44 -12.51
C SER A 117 13.60 -16.04 -13.44
N VAL A 118 12.34 -16.35 -13.09
CA VAL A 118 11.16 -16.08 -13.93
C VAL A 118 10.13 -15.26 -13.15
N PHE A 119 9.69 -14.16 -13.75
CA PHE A 119 8.66 -13.28 -13.19
C PHE A 119 7.31 -13.55 -13.83
N SER A 120 6.28 -13.70 -12.99
CA SER A 120 4.92 -13.96 -13.47
C SER A 120 4.17 -12.67 -13.85
N PHE A 121 3.08 -12.81 -14.63
CA PHE A 121 2.18 -11.68 -14.90
C PHE A 121 1.58 -11.11 -13.60
N PHE A 122 1.24 -11.96 -12.64
CA PHE A 122 0.71 -11.52 -11.36
C PHE A 122 1.71 -10.65 -10.61
N GLU A 123 2.98 -11.07 -10.53
CA GLU A 123 4.03 -10.31 -9.85
C GLU A 123 4.31 -8.96 -10.52
N LEU A 124 4.35 -8.91 -11.86
CA LEU A 124 4.74 -7.70 -12.58
C LEU A 124 3.61 -6.69 -12.77
N PHE A 125 2.34 -7.13 -12.77
CA PHE A 125 1.20 -6.26 -13.09
C PHE A 125 0.14 -6.24 -11.98
N VAL A 126 -0.37 -7.39 -11.57
CA VAL A 126 -1.49 -7.45 -10.62
C VAL A 126 -1.05 -7.01 -9.23
N LYS A 127 0.11 -7.48 -8.77
CA LYS A 127 0.65 -7.19 -7.44
C LYS A 127 0.93 -5.69 -7.23
N PRO A 128 1.58 -4.95 -8.16
CA PRO A 128 1.72 -3.49 -8.07
C PRO A 128 0.39 -2.76 -7.98
N VAL A 129 -0.61 -3.19 -8.77
CA VAL A 129 -1.96 -2.59 -8.74
C VAL A 129 -2.62 -2.86 -7.39
N LEU A 130 -2.54 -4.08 -6.86
CA LEU A 130 -3.06 -4.42 -5.54
C LEU A 130 -2.42 -3.59 -4.43
N PHE A 131 -1.09 -3.35 -4.49
CA PHE A 131 -0.41 -2.45 -3.56
C PHE A 131 -0.97 -1.03 -3.64
N LEU A 132 -1.03 -0.45 -4.84
CA LEU A 132 -1.55 0.89 -5.02
C LEU A 132 -3.01 1.00 -4.53
N SER A 133 -3.87 0.04 -4.89
CA SER A 133 -5.26 -0.01 -4.47
C SER A 133 -5.39 -0.12 -2.94
N MET A 134 -4.55 -0.92 -2.30
CA MET A 134 -4.49 -1.02 -0.84
C MET A 134 -4.14 0.33 -0.20
N LEU A 135 -3.13 1.04 -0.73
CA LEU A 135 -2.72 2.33 -0.18
C LEU A 135 -3.81 3.39 -0.33
N VAL A 136 -4.47 3.43 -1.48
CA VAL A 136 -5.61 4.34 -1.74
C VAL A 136 -6.77 4.02 -0.81
N LEU A 137 -7.19 2.77 -0.70
CA LEU A 137 -8.32 2.41 0.17
C LEU A 137 -7.98 2.63 1.65
N ALA A 138 -6.76 2.30 2.06
CA ALA A 138 -6.29 2.53 3.42
C ALA A 138 -6.24 4.01 3.76
N SER A 139 -5.87 4.90 2.83
CA SER A 139 -5.86 6.34 3.09
C SER A 139 -7.26 6.89 3.36
N PHE A 140 -8.28 6.45 2.60
CA PHE A 140 -9.68 6.80 2.88
C PHE A 140 -10.14 6.26 4.24
N ALA A 141 -9.79 5.02 4.58
CA ALA A 141 -10.15 4.43 5.86
C ALA A 141 -9.47 5.16 7.04
N VAL A 142 -8.18 5.49 6.93
CA VAL A 142 -7.43 6.24 7.95
C VAL A 142 -8.00 7.65 8.12
N PHE A 143 -8.32 8.34 7.03
CA PHE A 143 -8.99 9.64 7.09
C PHE A 143 -10.37 9.55 7.76
N TYR A 144 -11.16 8.54 7.41
CA TYR A 144 -12.46 8.30 8.04
C TYR A 144 -12.33 8.04 9.55
N ILE A 145 -11.42 7.16 9.96
CA ILE A 145 -11.14 6.87 11.37
C ILE A 145 -10.73 8.15 12.10
N GLY A 146 -9.84 8.95 11.52
CA GLY A 146 -9.41 10.23 12.06
C GLY A 146 -10.55 11.20 12.32
N LYS A 147 -11.44 11.37 11.33
CA LYS A 147 -12.63 12.23 11.45
C LYS A 147 -13.58 11.75 12.54
N GLN A 148 -13.81 10.43 12.65
CA GLN A 148 -14.69 9.88 13.67
C GLN A 148 -14.07 9.94 15.08
N ALA A 149 -12.75 9.82 15.19
CA ALA A 149 -12.02 9.98 16.45
C ALA A 149 -12.15 11.41 16.99
N CYS A 150 -11.96 12.43 16.14
CA CYS A 150 -12.20 13.82 16.51
C CYS A 150 -13.66 14.09 16.90
N GLY A 151 -14.61 13.49 16.16
CA GLY A 151 -16.04 13.55 16.48
C GLY A 151 -16.49 12.70 17.67
N LYS A 152 -15.57 12.02 18.37
CA LYS A 152 -15.82 11.12 19.52
C LYS A 152 -16.86 10.02 19.25
N ASN A 153 -17.05 9.62 17.99
CA ASN A 153 -18.00 8.58 17.59
C ASN A 153 -17.36 7.19 17.60
N ILE A 154 -17.23 6.60 18.79
CA ILE A 154 -16.50 5.33 19.01
C ILE A 154 -17.03 4.20 18.11
N LYS A 155 -18.36 4.03 17.97
CA LYS A 155 -18.94 2.95 17.14
C LYS A 155 -18.50 3.04 15.68
N ARG A 156 -18.49 4.25 15.11
CA ARG A 156 -18.08 4.49 13.72
C ARG A 156 -16.57 4.38 13.56
N MET A 157 -15.81 4.80 14.57
CA MET A 157 -14.36 4.60 14.61
C MET A 157 -14.00 3.11 14.57
N ILE A 158 -14.65 2.27 15.40
CA ILE A 158 -14.45 0.81 15.40
C ILE A 158 -14.82 0.22 14.03
N ALA A 159 -15.94 0.63 13.44
CA ALA A 159 -16.31 0.19 12.09
C ALA A 159 -15.25 0.57 11.04
N GLY A 160 -14.66 1.76 11.16
CA GLY A 160 -13.54 2.19 10.33
C GLY A 160 -12.29 1.32 10.50
N CYS A 161 -11.94 0.95 11.74
CA CYS A 161 -10.82 0.05 12.01
C CYS A 161 -11.04 -1.36 11.45
N VAL A 162 -12.27 -1.89 11.54
CA VAL A 162 -12.63 -3.17 10.93
C VAL A 162 -12.52 -3.11 9.41
N LEU A 163 -12.99 -2.00 8.81
CA LEU A 163 -12.85 -1.77 7.37
C LEU A 163 -11.36 -1.70 6.95
N LEU A 164 -10.52 -0.99 7.71
CA LEU A 164 -9.08 -0.93 7.45
C LEU A 164 -8.43 -2.32 7.54
N ALA A 165 -8.78 -3.11 8.56
CA ALA A 165 -8.28 -4.47 8.70
C ALA A 165 -8.66 -5.34 7.50
N PHE A 166 -9.90 -5.23 7.02
CA PHE A 166 -10.34 -5.92 5.81
C PHE A 166 -9.57 -5.47 4.56
N ILE A 167 -9.39 -4.16 4.37
CA ILE A 167 -8.60 -3.60 3.26
C ILE A 167 -7.18 -4.16 3.23
N LEU A 168 -6.53 -4.23 4.39
CA LEU A 168 -5.16 -4.74 4.52
C LEU A 168 -5.06 -6.27 4.39
N PHE A 169 -6.14 -7.00 4.68
CA PHE A 169 -6.21 -8.45 4.55
C PHE A 169 -6.28 -8.93 3.09
N VAL A 170 -6.97 -8.19 2.22
CA VAL A 170 -7.26 -8.64 0.84
C VAL A 170 -5.99 -8.89 0.00
N PRO A 171 -4.99 -7.99 -0.07
CA PRO A 171 -3.80 -8.22 -0.88
C PRO A 171 -2.96 -9.47 -0.50
N PRO A 172 -2.59 -9.71 0.78
CA PRO A 172 -1.87 -10.94 1.15
C PRO A 172 -2.72 -12.20 0.95
N PHE A 173 -4.05 -12.11 1.11
CA PHE A 173 -4.98 -13.20 0.80
C PHE A 173 -4.93 -13.59 -0.69
N LEU A 174 -5.08 -12.61 -1.58
CA LEU A 174 -5.06 -12.84 -3.04
C LEU A 174 -3.69 -13.34 -3.52
N ASN A 175 -2.59 -12.82 -2.97
CA ASN A 175 -1.25 -13.30 -3.29
C ASN A 175 -1.07 -14.77 -2.85
N THR A 176 -1.61 -15.14 -1.69
CA THR A 176 -1.56 -16.53 -1.21
C THR A 176 -2.38 -17.48 -2.08
N LEU A 177 -3.57 -17.06 -2.53
CA LEU A 177 -4.38 -17.84 -3.47
C LEU A 177 -3.67 -18.05 -4.82
N TRP A 178 -2.99 -17.00 -5.31
CA TRP A 178 -2.20 -17.09 -6.54
C TRP A 178 -1.07 -18.13 -6.41
N ILE A 179 -0.34 -18.13 -5.28
CA ILE A 179 0.79 -19.05 -5.06
C ILE A 179 0.35 -20.50 -4.92
N LEU A 180 -0.78 -20.73 -4.25
CA LEU A 180 -1.36 -22.07 -4.12
C LEU A 180 -2.12 -22.51 -5.37
N ASP A 181 -2.16 -21.67 -6.41
CA ASP A 181 -2.92 -21.87 -7.66
C ASP A 181 -4.38 -22.26 -7.41
N VAL A 182 -4.98 -21.69 -6.37
CA VAL A 182 -6.38 -21.96 -5.99
C VAL A 182 -7.27 -21.16 -6.94
N PHE A 183 -7.68 -21.82 -8.02
CA PHE A 183 -8.63 -21.33 -9.02
C PHE A 183 -8.30 -19.92 -9.54
N ALA A 184 -7.26 -19.84 -10.38
CA ALA A 184 -6.73 -18.61 -10.95
C ALA A 184 -7.77 -17.59 -11.47
N PRO A 185 -8.87 -17.98 -12.17
CA PRO A 185 -9.84 -17.01 -12.68
C PRO A 185 -10.51 -16.18 -11.58
N ALA A 186 -10.91 -16.79 -10.46
CA ALA A 186 -11.56 -16.04 -9.37
C ALA A 186 -10.61 -15.06 -8.71
N MET A 187 -9.33 -15.43 -8.55
CA MET A 187 -8.32 -14.55 -7.97
C MET A 187 -8.13 -13.29 -8.82
N TYR A 188 -8.04 -13.42 -10.15
CA TYR A 188 -7.92 -12.26 -11.04
C TYR A 188 -9.18 -11.38 -11.02
N VAL A 189 -10.37 -11.98 -11.01
CA VAL A 189 -11.63 -11.24 -10.91
C VAL A 189 -11.72 -10.47 -9.59
N LEU A 190 -11.40 -11.10 -8.46
CA LEU A 190 -11.39 -10.44 -7.15
C LEU A 190 -10.36 -9.30 -7.10
N SER A 191 -9.17 -9.51 -7.68
CA SER A 191 -8.14 -8.48 -7.80
C SER A 191 -8.64 -7.28 -8.63
N ALA A 192 -9.32 -7.55 -9.75
CA ALA A 192 -9.89 -6.51 -10.60
C ALA A 192 -11.00 -5.73 -9.89
N VAL A 193 -11.90 -6.42 -9.17
CA VAL A 193 -12.97 -5.77 -8.39
C VAL A 193 -12.39 -4.88 -7.30
N TYR A 194 -11.39 -5.36 -6.56
CA TYR A 194 -10.71 -4.58 -5.53
C TYR A 194 -10.02 -3.33 -6.11
N ALA A 195 -9.31 -3.49 -7.23
CA ALA A 195 -8.64 -2.39 -7.91
C ALA A 195 -9.63 -1.37 -8.50
N PHE A 196 -10.73 -1.86 -9.09
CA PHE A 196 -11.79 -1.02 -9.61
C PHE A 196 -12.43 -0.17 -8.51
N PHE A 197 -12.73 -0.75 -7.36
CA PHE A 197 -13.27 -0.01 -6.21
C PHE A 197 -12.32 1.08 -5.73
N ALA A 198 -11.01 0.79 -5.64
CA ALA A 198 -10.01 1.79 -5.31
C ALA A 198 -9.93 2.91 -6.35
N ALA A 199 -9.97 2.58 -7.64
CA ALA A 199 -9.97 3.55 -8.72
C ALA A 199 -11.22 4.45 -8.68
N CYS A 200 -12.40 3.89 -8.48
CA CYS A 200 -13.65 4.65 -8.33
C CYS A 200 -13.53 5.68 -7.20
N LEU A 201 -13.09 5.26 -6.01
CA LEU A 201 -12.93 6.19 -4.88
C LEU A 201 -11.87 7.26 -5.14
N PHE A 202 -10.75 6.89 -5.77
CA PHE A 202 -9.71 7.82 -6.16
C PHE A 202 -10.25 8.89 -7.12
N PHE A 203 -10.91 8.49 -8.21
CA PHE A 203 -11.48 9.41 -9.18
C PHE A 203 -12.64 10.24 -8.60
N SER A 204 -13.49 9.67 -7.75
CA SER A 204 -14.54 10.43 -7.05
C SER A 204 -13.94 11.50 -6.13
N SER A 205 -12.85 11.19 -5.43
CA SER A 205 -12.16 12.18 -4.61
C SER A 205 -11.54 13.30 -5.44
N ILE A 206 -11.08 12.95 -6.66
CA ILE A 206 -10.54 13.92 -7.61
C ILE A 206 -11.65 14.86 -8.09
N MET A 207 -12.76 14.32 -8.61
CA MET A 207 -13.83 15.17 -9.15
C MET A 207 -14.45 16.11 -8.10
N HIS A 208 -14.55 15.68 -6.84
CA HIS A 208 -15.06 16.56 -5.77
C HIS A 208 -14.13 17.70 -5.39
N THR A 209 -12.83 17.65 -5.74
CA THR A 209 -11.92 18.77 -5.51
C THR A 209 -12.04 19.86 -6.57
N GLU A 210 -12.51 19.54 -7.78
CA GLU A 210 -12.67 20.51 -8.89
C GLU A 210 -13.98 21.29 -8.84
N SER A 211 -14.98 20.85 -8.06
CA SER A 211 -16.29 21.53 -7.98
C SER A 211 -16.35 22.67 -6.95
N ILE A 212 -15.20 23.06 -6.37
CA ILE A 212 -15.09 24.09 -5.31
C ILE A 212 -14.29 25.31 -5.80
N ASP A 213 -13.71 25.25 -7.00
CA ASP A 213 -13.16 26.41 -7.72
C ASP A 213 -14.18 26.97 -8.72
#